data_AF-A0A816EXB0-F1
#
_entry.id   AF-A0A816EXB0-F1
#
_cell.length_a   1.000
_cell.length_b   1.000
_cell.length_c   1.000
_cell.angle_alpha   90.00
_cell.angle_beta   90.00
_cell.angle_gamma   90.00
#
_symmetry.space_group_name_H-M   'P 1'
#
loop_
_entity.id
_entity.type
_entity.pdbx_description
1 polymer ?
#
loop_
_entity_poly.entity_id
_entity_poly.type
_entity_poly.pdbx_seq_one_letter_code
_entity_poly.pdbx_strand_id
1 'polypeptide(L)'
;MGTTVTSGYDKQKHDKFMEKVQSETSTRLGGDPSIKDLNAWAKTVSDNPVVSKFSMKFIVDLLNTQRFPSDTHIADKAKLIKTAPAKGCPIGYIKFSNWRRCYKQVDSLVDLWGTLCGFDTAGYIPRIQVPCGGMYASMNKCPANFQLSSATLGRCYKI
;
A
#
# COMPACT_ATOMS: atom_id res chain seq x y z
N MET A 1 12.93 27.24 -24.09
CA MET A 1 11.65 27.94 -23.84
C MET A 1 10.55 26.90 -23.85
N GLY A 2 10.02 26.53 -22.68
CA GLY A 2 8.95 25.53 -22.59
C GLY A 2 7.60 26.21 -22.73
N THR A 3 6.81 25.80 -23.71
CA THR A 3 5.45 26.29 -23.95
C THR A 3 4.53 25.77 -22.86
N THR A 4 4.04 26.66 -22.01
CA THR A 4 2.94 26.40 -21.08
C THR A 4 1.68 26.14 -21.89
N VAL A 5 1.30 24.86 -22.05
CA VAL A 5 0.02 24.50 -22.64
C VAL A 5 -1.05 24.77 -21.59
N THR A 6 -1.68 25.95 -21.66
CA THR A 6 -2.91 26.25 -20.93
C THR A 6 -4.04 25.44 -21.56
N SER A 7 -4.22 24.20 -21.09
CA SER A 7 -5.44 23.45 -21.43
C SER A 7 -6.61 24.16 -20.74
N GLY A 8 -7.38 24.95 -21.49
CA GLY A 8 -8.60 25.55 -21.01
C GLY A 8 -9.55 24.47 -20.48
N TYR A 9 -10.17 24.75 -19.34
CA TYR A 9 -11.16 23.87 -18.73
C TYR A 9 -12.31 23.59 -19.72
N ASP A 10 -12.45 22.33 -20.14
CA ASP A 10 -13.53 21.87 -21.02
C ASP A 10 -14.77 21.58 -20.19
N LYS A 11 -15.56 22.64 -19.95
CA LYS A 11 -16.79 22.58 -19.16
C LYS A 11 -17.75 21.50 -19.67
N GLN A 12 -17.88 21.33 -20.99
CA GLN A 12 -18.82 20.36 -21.57
C GLN A 12 -18.41 18.92 -21.25
N LYS A 13 -17.11 18.60 -21.27
CA LYS A 13 -16.63 17.27 -20.86
C LYS A 13 -16.77 17.04 -19.37
N HIS A 14 -16.51 18.06 -18.56
CA HIS A 14 -16.69 17.98 -17.10
C HIS A 14 -18.16 17.72 -16.74
N ASP A 15 -19.09 18.49 -17.31
CA ASP A 15 -20.52 18.34 -17.02
C ASP A 15 -21.02 16.93 -17.39
N LYS A 16 -20.65 16.42 -18.58
CA LYS A 16 -20.94 15.03 -18.99
C LYS A 16 -20.33 13.96 -18.08
N PHE A 17 -19.19 14.26 -17.46
CA PHE A 17 -18.58 13.37 -16.48
C PHE A 17 -19.39 13.40 -15.17
N MET A 18 -19.71 14.59 -14.67
CA MET A 18 -20.47 14.77 -13.42
C MET A 18 -21.88 14.17 -13.49
N GLU A 19 -22.52 14.14 -14.66
CA GLU A 19 -23.79 13.42 -14.88
C GLU A 19 -23.70 11.91 -14.53
N LYS A 20 -22.50 11.31 -14.61
CA LYS A 20 -22.27 9.88 -14.34
C LYS A 20 -21.73 9.61 -12.93
N VAL A 21 -21.31 10.64 -12.20
CA VAL A 21 -20.75 10.49 -10.86
C VAL A 21 -21.89 10.18 -9.88
N GLN A 22 -21.86 8.98 -9.30
CA GLN A 22 -22.89 8.55 -8.33
C GLN A 22 -22.57 9.02 -6.91
N SER A 23 -21.29 9.19 -6.58
CA SER A 23 -20.85 9.71 -5.30
C SER A 23 -19.49 10.37 -5.41
N GLU A 24 -19.27 11.34 -4.53
CA GLU A 24 -17.98 11.98 -4.31
C GLU A 24 -17.62 11.84 -2.83
N THR A 25 -16.39 11.45 -2.55
CA THR A 25 -15.90 11.32 -1.18
C THR A 25 -14.48 11.85 -1.14
N SER A 26 -14.23 12.76 -0.20
CA SER A 26 -12.91 13.35 0.03
C SER A 26 -12.54 13.14 1.50
N THR A 27 -11.30 12.67 1.71
CA THR A 27 -10.73 12.46 3.03
C THR A 27 -9.43 13.25 3.12
N ARG A 28 -9.29 14.05 4.18
CA ARG A 28 -8.04 14.76 4.51
C ARG A 28 -7.26 13.96 5.54
N LEU A 29 -5.95 13.85 5.36
CA LEU A 29 -5.05 13.19 6.30
C LEU A 29 -4.02 14.21 6.79
N GLY A 30 -4.02 14.48 8.10
CA GLY A 30 -3.23 15.56 8.69
C GLY A 30 -3.81 16.96 8.44
N GLY A 31 -3.08 17.97 8.93
CA GLY A 31 -3.52 19.36 8.95
C GLY A 31 -4.77 19.59 9.80
N ASP A 32 -5.40 20.75 9.63
CA ASP A 32 -6.69 21.07 10.24
C ASP A 32 -7.85 20.71 9.29
N PRO A 33 -8.65 19.67 9.61
CA PRO A 33 -9.70 19.20 8.72
C PRO A 33 -10.86 20.20 8.55
N SER A 34 -10.99 21.20 9.44
CA SER A 34 -12.04 22.21 9.37
C SER A 34 -11.82 23.21 8.22
N ILE A 35 -10.58 23.33 7.72
CA ILE A 35 -10.23 24.23 6.62
C ILE A 35 -10.67 23.61 5.28
N LYS A 36 -11.55 24.32 4.56
CA LYS A 36 -12.09 23.86 3.27
C LYS A 36 -11.17 24.18 2.09
N ASP A 37 -10.47 25.31 2.13
CA ASP A 37 -9.54 25.72 1.08
C ASP A 37 -8.28 24.87 1.11
N LEU A 38 -7.91 24.31 -0.04
CA LEU A 38 -6.79 23.37 -0.14
C LEU A 38 -5.45 24.06 0.19
N ASN A 39 -5.26 25.30 -0.23
CA ASN A 39 -4.00 26.02 -0.03
C ASN A 39 -3.83 26.44 1.43
N ALA A 40 -4.90 26.87 2.09
CA ALA A 40 -4.93 27.16 3.52
C ALA A 40 -4.74 25.88 4.34
N TRP A 41 -5.40 24.78 3.98
CA TRP A 41 -5.24 23.49 4.64
C TRP A 41 -3.80 22.99 4.52
N ALA A 42 -3.20 23.06 3.33
CA ALA A 42 -1.82 22.61 3.08
C ALA A 42 -0.79 23.29 3.99
N LYS A 43 -1.03 24.57 4.36
CA LYS A 43 -0.17 25.31 5.30
C LYS A 43 -0.21 24.77 6.72
N THR A 44 -1.29 24.08 7.12
CA THR A 44 -1.42 23.48 8.46
C THR A 44 -0.82 22.08 8.59
N VAL A 45 -0.42 21.48 7.46
CA VAL A 45 0.15 20.12 7.45
C VAL A 45 1.49 20.06 8.19
N SER A 46 2.26 21.15 8.22
CA SER A 46 3.51 21.21 9.00
C SER A 46 3.28 21.05 10.49
N ASP A 47 2.15 21.55 10.99
CA ASP A 47 1.82 21.60 12.42
C ASP A 47 1.12 20.32 12.87
N ASN A 48 0.46 19.62 11.95
CA ASN A 48 -0.19 18.33 12.19
C ASN A 48 0.10 17.33 11.04
N PRO A 49 1.35 16.84 10.91
CA PRO A 49 1.71 15.95 9.82
C PRO A 49 1.16 14.53 10.02
N VAL A 50 0.88 13.85 8.91
CA VAL A 50 0.59 12.41 8.89
C VAL A 50 1.74 11.65 8.24
N VAL A 51 2.08 10.50 8.83
CA VAL A 51 3.02 9.55 8.24
C VAL A 51 2.36 8.89 7.01
N SER A 52 2.70 9.37 5.83
CA SER A 52 2.19 8.83 4.55
C SER A 52 3.03 7.66 4.01
N LYS A 53 4.29 7.55 4.46
CA LYS A 53 5.23 6.50 4.08
C LYS A 53 6.03 6.07 5.29
N PHE A 54 6.12 4.76 5.52
CA PHE A 54 6.97 4.20 6.56
C PHE A 54 7.64 2.92 6.04
N SER A 55 8.87 2.70 6.48
CA SER A 55 9.57 1.43 6.31
C SER A 55 9.41 0.61 7.57
N MET A 56 8.97 -0.65 7.45
CA MET A 56 8.94 -1.56 8.58
C MET A 56 10.27 -2.31 8.69
N LYS A 57 10.77 -2.46 9.92
CA LYS A 57 11.82 -3.43 10.26
C LYS A 57 11.22 -4.48 11.19
N PHE A 58 11.77 -5.68 11.17
CA PHE A 58 11.34 -6.70 12.11
C PHE A 58 11.79 -6.33 13.51
N ILE A 59 10.97 -6.64 14.50
CA ILE A 59 11.32 -6.39 15.90
C ILE A 59 12.62 -7.12 16.29
N VAL A 60 12.89 -8.27 15.64
CA VAL A 60 14.14 -9.03 15.81
C VAL A 60 15.36 -8.19 15.47
N ASP A 61 15.29 -7.31 14.47
CA ASP A 61 16.41 -6.44 14.07
C ASP A 61 16.73 -5.38 15.14
N LEU A 62 15.77 -5.09 16.03
CA LEU A 62 15.94 -4.19 17.16
C LEU A 62 16.55 -4.90 18.37
N LEU A 63 16.56 -6.23 18.41
CA LEU A 63 17.10 -7.02 19.52
C LEU A 63 18.60 -7.27 19.33
N ASN A 64 19.42 -6.29 19.70
CA ASN A 64 20.87 -6.36 19.61
C ASN A 64 21.56 -5.74 20.84
N THR A 65 22.85 -6.03 20.99
CA THR A 65 23.68 -5.56 22.12
C THR A 65 23.85 -4.05 22.15
N GLN A 66 23.74 -3.35 21.01
CA GLN A 66 23.81 -1.88 20.98
C GLN A 66 22.61 -1.25 21.69
N ARG A 67 21.41 -1.84 21.56
CA ARG A 67 20.18 -1.35 22.21
C ARG A 67 19.93 -1.97 23.59
N PHE A 68 20.45 -3.17 23.84
CA PHE A 68 20.31 -3.91 25.09
C PHE A 68 21.68 -4.34 25.64
N PRO A 69 22.55 -3.40 26.04
CA PRO A 69 23.93 -3.72 26.43
C PRO A 69 24.03 -4.55 27.70
N SER A 70 23.04 -4.46 28.59
CA SER A 70 23.00 -5.20 29.86
C SER A 70 22.37 -6.59 29.75
N ASP A 71 21.79 -6.94 28.59
CA ASP A 71 21.11 -8.23 28.38
C ASP A 71 22.07 -9.22 27.71
N THR A 72 22.72 -10.04 28.52
CA THR A 72 23.66 -11.09 28.05
C THR A 72 23.01 -12.14 27.15
N HIS A 73 21.68 -12.21 27.13
CA HIS A 73 20.90 -13.19 26.35
C HIS A 73 20.16 -12.56 25.16
N ILE A 74 20.43 -11.30 24.82
CA ILE A 74 19.70 -10.62 23.73
C ILE A 74 19.82 -11.34 22.38
N ALA A 75 20.99 -11.93 22.10
CA ALA A 75 21.24 -12.71 20.89
C ALA A 75 20.37 -13.98 20.85
N ASP A 76 20.26 -14.69 21.97
CA ASP A 76 19.44 -15.90 22.08
C ASP A 76 17.94 -15.56 21.96
N LYS A 77 17.51 -14.46 22.58
CA LYS A 77 16.13 -13.95 22.48
C LYS A 77 15.78 -13.57 21.03
N ALA A 78 16.68 -12.88 20.34
CA ALA A 78 16.52 -12.54 18.93
C ALA A 78 16.40 -13.80 18.07
N LYS A 79 17.27 -14.80 18.32
CA LYS A 79 17.22 -16.11 17.64
C LYS A 79 15.90 -16.83 17.91
N LEU A 80 15.47 -16.91 19.17
CA LEU A 80 14.20 -17.55 19.56
C LEU A 80 13.03 -16.93 18.83
N ILE A 81 12.93 -15.60 18.78
CA ILE A 81 11.83 -14.90 18.09
C ILE A 81 11.91 -15.10 16.58
N LYS A 82 13.10 -15.10 15.98
CA LYS A 82 13.30 -15.38 14.55
C LYS A 82 12.89 -16.81 14.17
N THR A 83 13.17 -17.76 15.05
CA THR A 83 12.89 -19.19 14.81
C THR A 83 11.53 -19.64 15.31
N ALA A 84 10.85 -18.83 16.14
CA ALA A 84 9.54 -19.16 16.69
C ALA A 84 8.56 -19.32 15.53
N PRO A 85 8.11 -20.56 15.24
CA PRO A 85 7.10 -20.75 14.22
C PRO A 85 5.84 -20.03 14.70
N ALA A 86 5.27 -19.17 13.86
CA ALA A 86 3.91 -18.71 14.10
C ALA A 86 3.04 -19.98 14.22
N LYS A 87 2.37 -20.18 15.36
CA LYS A 87 1.73 -21.46 15.71
C LYS A 87 0.94 -22.05 14.52
N GLY A 88 1.42 -23.17 13.98
CA GLY A 88 0.86 -23.84 12.81
C GLY A 88 1.38 -23.38 11.44
N CYS A 89 2.53 -22.70 11.37
CA CYS A 89 3.22 -22.34 10.14
C CYS A 89 4.64 -22.93 10.07
N PRO A 90 5.14 -23.26 8.86
CA PRO A 90 6.53 -23.65 8.66
C PRO A 90 7.52 -22.55 9.10
N ILE A 91 8.77 -22.94 9.39
CA ILE A 91 9.84 -22.01 9.73
C ILE A 91 10.01 -20.96 8.62
N GLY A 92 10.11 -19.69 8.99
CA GLY A 92 10.23 -18.55 8.05
C GLY A 92 8.90 -18.04 7.49
N TYR A 93 7.76 -18.56 7.99
CA TYR A 93 6.43 -18.05 7.64
C TYR A 93 5.77 -17.40 8.86
N ILE A 94 5.05 -16.30 8.60
CA ILE A 94 4.26 -15.59 9.62
C ILE A 94 2.77 -15.91 9.47
N LYS A 95 2.07 -15.94 10.62
CA LYS A 95 0.61 -16.08 10.69
C LYS A 95 0.05 -14.85 11.38
N PHE A 96 -0.78 -14.09 10.67
CA PHE A 96 -1.57 -13.05 11.31
C PHE A 96 -2.69 -13.71 12.11
N SER A 97 -2.93 -13.26 13.35
CA SER A 97 -3.71 -13.96 14.40
C SER A 97 -5.08 -14.50 13.97
N ASN A 98 -5.69 -13.91 12.94
CA ASN A 98 -7.04 -14.23 12.49
C ASN A 98 -7.06 -14.96 11.14
N TRP A 99 -5.90 -15.26 10.55
CA TRP A 99 -5.77 -15.77 9.19
C TRP A 99 -5.31 -17.22 9.21
N ARG A 100 -6.02 -18.09 8.49
CA ARG A 100 -5.68 -19.52 8.35
C ARG A 100 -4.44 -19.77 7.47
N ARG A 101 -3.84 -18.72 6.90
CA ARG A 101 -2.76 -18.81 5.91
C ARG A 101 -1.43 -18.36 6.51
N CYS A 102 -0.37 -19.04 6.09
CA CYS A 102 1.01 -18.71 6.40
C CYS A 102 1.58 -17.87 5.26
N TYR A 103 2.29 -16.79 5.58
CA TYR A 103 2.89 -15.89 4.59
C TYR A 103 4.41 -15.96 4.68
N LYS A 104 5.08 -16.14 3.54
CA LYS A 104 6.53 -16.08 3.47
C LYS A 104 6.95 -14.63 3.26
N GLN A 105 7.91 -14.17 4.05
CA GLN A 105 8.54 -12.88 3.82
C GLN A 105 9.29 -12.91 2.48
N VAL A 106 9.10 -11.88 1.66
CA VAL A 106 9.85 -11.69 0.42
C VAL A 106 10.86 -10.58 0.70
N ASP A 107 12.14 -10.92 0.75
CA ASP A 107 13.23 -10.02 1.21
C ASP A 107 13.60 -8.92 0.21
N SER A 108 13.02 -8.95 -0.99
CA SER A 108 13.04 -7.83 -1.92
C SER A 108 11.68 -7.72 -2.61
N LEU A 109 11.08 -6.54 -2.53
CA LEU A 109 10.09 -6.12 -3.52
C LEU A 109 10.88 -5.87 -4.80
N VAL A 110 11.18 -6.92 -5.55
CA VAL A 110 11.44 -6.73 -6.98
C VAL A 110 10.12 -6.19 -7.53
N ASP A 111 10.14 -5.02 -8.17
CA ASP A 111 9.02 -4.50 -8.94
C ASP A 111 8.75 -5.45 -10.12
N LEU A 112 8.15 -6.59 -9.79
CA LEU A 112 7.64 -7.54 -10.73
C LEU A 112 6.32 -6.95 -11.21
N TRP A 113 6.27 -6.59 -12.49
CA TRP A 113 5.06 -6.16 -13.17
C TRP A 113 3.93 -7.14 -12.87
N GLY A 114 2.87 -6.68 -12.20
CA GLY A 114 1.77 -7.52 -11.74
C GLY A 114 1.80 -7.90 -10.24
N THR A 115 2.71 -7.34 -9.45
CA THR A 115 2.77 -7.61 -7.99
C THR A 115 1.92 -6.63 -7.18
N LEU A 116 1.30 -7.14 -6.12
CA LEU A 116 0.52 -6.38 -5.15
C LEU A 116 1.48 -5.51 -4.33
N CYS A 117 1.39 -4.20 -4.45
CA CYS A 117 2.11 -3.20 -3.65
C CYS A 117 1.15 -2.19 -3.03
N GLY A 118 0.62 -2.53 -1.86
CA GLY A 118 0.01 -1.52 -1.02
C GLY A 118 -1.06 -2.09 -0.12
N PHE A 119 -1.13 -1.46 1.04
CA PHE A 119 -2.12 -1.67 2.06
C PHE A 119 -3.25 -0.66 1.83
N ASP A 120 -4.43 -1.16 1.51
CA ASP A 120 -5.66 -0.39 1.60
C ASP A 120 -6.23 -0.54 3.02
N THR A 121 -6.24 0.57 3.77
CA THR A 121 -6.79 0.65 5.13
C THR A 121 -8.23 1.18 5.14
N ALA A 122 -8.84 1.46 3.98
CA ALA A 122 -10.19 2.00 3.89
C ALA A 122 -11.30 0.96 4.18
N GLY A 123 -10.94 -0.31 4.44
CA GLY A 123 -11.86 -1.37 4.85
C GLY A 123 -11.50 -1.99 6.21
N TYR A 124 -12.50 -2.57 6.89
CA TYR A 124 -12.37 -3.32 8.15
C TYR A 124 -11.40 -4.52 8.07
N ILE A 125 -11.00 -4.89 6.84
CA ILE A 125 -9.98 -5.89 6.54
C ILE A 125 -8.90 -5.18 5.72
N PRO A 126 -7.65 -5.06 6.20
CA PRO A 126 -6.56 -4.51 5.41
C PRO A 126 -6.39 -5.34 4.14
N ARG A 127 -6.66 -4.73 2.98
CA ARG A 127 -6.48 -5.41 1.69
C ARG A 127 -5.09 -5.10 1.19
N ILE A 128 -4.25 -6.13 1.10
CA ILE A 128 -2.97 -6.07 0.37
C ILE A 128 -3.30 -6.13 -1.12
N GLN A 129 -3.92 -5.09 -1.68
CA GLN A 129 -4.46 -5.13 -3.04
C GLN A 129 -4.37 -3.82 -3.82
N VAL A 130 -3.42 -2.94 -3.52
CA VAL A 130 -3.05 -1.89 -4.48
C VAL A 130 -1.96 -2.48 -5.38
N PRO A 131 -2.15 -2.69 -6.70
CA PRO A 131 -1.06 -3.15 -7.56
C PRO A 131 -0.07 -2.00 -7.84
N CYS A 132 1.24 -2.24 -7.70
CA CYS A 132 2.24 -1.35 -8.31
C CYS A 132 2.05 -1.45 -9.84
N GLY A 133 1.52 -0.40 -10.47
CA GLY A 133 1.50 -0.27 -11.94
C GLY A 133 0.47 -1.14 -12.70
N GLY A 134 -0.47 -1.79 -12.02
CA GLY A 134 -1.52 -2.56 -12.69
C GLY A 134 -2.55 -1.66 -13.39
N MET A 135 -2.65 -1.74 -14.71
CA MET A 135 -3.71 -1.09 -15.47
C MET A 135 -5.02 -1.89 -15.32
N TYR A 136 -6.10 -1.22 -14.91
CA TYR A 136 -7.43 -1.76 -15.08
C TYR A 136 -7.72 -1.82 -16.59
N ALA A 137 -7.80 -3.02 -17.15
CA ALA A 137 -8.33 -3.19 -18.49
C ALA A 137 -9.83 -2.87 -18.46
N SER A 138 -10.35 -2.23 -19.52
CA SER A 138 -11.78 -2.37 -19.79
C SER A 138 -12.06 -3.86 -19.94
N MET A 139 -13.19 -4.32 -19.37
CA MET A 139 -13.46 -5.70 -18.95
C MET A 139 -13.14 -6.84 -19.94
N ASN A 140 -12.80 -6.57 -21.20
CA ASN A 140 -12.75 -7.56 -22.26
C ASN A 140 -11.44 -7.66 -23.06
N LYS A 141 -10.42 -6.80 -22.87
CA LYS A 141 -9.15 -6.93 -23.63
C LYS A 141 -7.91 -6.53 -22.83
N CYS A 142 -6.96 -7.45 -22.73
CA CYS A 142 -5.61 -7.17 -22.24
C CYS A 142 -4.71 -6.61 -23.35
N PRO A 143 -3.70 -5.78 -23.02
CA PRO A 143 -2.64 -5.41 -23.95
C PRO A 143 -1.89 -6.63 -24.51
N ALA A 144 -1.19 -6.47 -25.64
CA ALA A 144 -0.38 -7.52 -26.23
C ALA A 144 0.66 -8.06 -25.21
N ASN A 145 0.83 -9.39 -25.16
CA ASN A 145 1.65 -10.14 -24.20
C ASN A 145 1.09 -10.24 -22.76
N PHE A 146 -0.19 -9.95 -22.55
CA PHE A 146 -0.87 -10.17 -21.27
C PHE A 146 -2.10 -11.07 -21.43
N GLN A 147 -2.40 -11.90 -20.43
CA GLN A 147 -3.58 -12.76 -20.34
C GLN A 147 -4.54 -12.28 -19.25
N LEU A 148 -5.85 -12.49 -19.47
CA LEU A 148 -6.88 -12.16 -18.50
C LEU A 148 -6.94 -13.26 -17.42
N SER A 149 -6.93 -12.86 -16.14
CA SER A 149 -7.11 -13.80 -15.03
C SER A 149 -8.55 -14.26 -14.94
N SER A 150 -8.78 -15.57 -15.09
CA SER A 150 -10.09 -16.19 -14.84
C SER A 150 -10.48 -16.17 -13.35
N ALA A 151 -9.50 -16.04 -12.45
CA ALA A 151 -9.71 -16.04 -11.00
C ALA A 151 -10.00 -14.64 -10.42
N THR A 152 -9.68 -13.58 -11.15
CA THR A 152 -9.93 -12.20 -10.70
C THR A 152 -10.54 -11.37 -11.83
N LEU A 153 -11.84 -11.10 -11.71
CA LEU A 153 -12.64 -10.32 -12.68
C LEU A 153 -11.86 -9.08 -13.16
N GLY A 154 -11.46 -9.08 -14.44
CA GLY A 154 -10.94 -7.92 -15.15
C GLY A 154 -9.45 -7.58 -14.95
N ARG A 155 -8.60 -8.53 -14.55
CA ARG A 155 -7.15 -8.28 -14.39
C ARG A 155 -6.30 -8.95 -15.47
N CYS A 156 -5.31 -8.25 -15.98
CA CYS A 156 -4.35 -8.74 -16.98
C CYS A 156 -2.99 -9.04 -16.33
N TYR A 157 -2.38 -10.18 -16.66
CA TYR A 157 -1.03 -10.58 -16.20
C TYR A 157 -0.12 -10.89 -17.39
N LYS A 158 1.19 -10.62 -17.26
CA LYS A 158 2.16 -10.83 -18.34
C LYS A 158 2.45 -12.33 -18.52
N ILE A 159 2.50 -12.80 -19.77
CA ILE A 159 2.93 -14.16 -20.12
C ILE A 159 4.47 -14.21 -20.15
#